data_AF-A0A5C0XNJ3-F1
#
_entry.id   AF-A0A5C0XNJ3-F1
#
_cell.length_a   1.000
_cell.length_b   1.000
_cell.length_c   1.000
_cell.angle_alpha   90.00
_cell.angle_beta   90.00
_cell.angle_gamma   90.00
#
_symmetry.space_group_name_H-M   'P 1'
#
loop_
_entity.id
_entity.type
_entity.pdbx_description
1 polymer ?
#
loop_
_entity_poly.entity_id
_entity_poly.type
_entity_poly.pdbx_seq_one_letter_code
_entity_poly.pdbx_strand_id
1 'polypeptide(L)' 'MGDGISIRVPPEIKHEMEKLKGEVNWSEEIREFIKRKIKEYKMRKALQEVIAYIQALPEAPRGTAQKLVGKDRDNH' A
#
# COMPACT_ATOMS: atom_id res chain seq x y z
N MET A 1 -10.68 -23.94 4.73
CA MET A 1 -11.42 -23.28 5.82
C MET A 1 -10.85 -21.89 6.04
N GLY A 2 -11.68 -20.91 6.34
CA GLY A 2 -11.25 -19.58 6.81
C GLY A 2 -12.12 -19.17 8.00
N ASP A 3 -11.58 -18.32 8.87
CA ASP A 3 -12.29 -17.83 10.06
C ASP A 3 -13.28 -16.71 9.72
N GLY A 4 -14.45 -16.73 10.36
CA GLY A 4 -15.48 -15.70 10.21
C GLY A 4 -15.20 -14.47 11.07
N ILE A 5 -15.45 -13.29 10.53
CA ILE A 5 -15.35 -12.01 11.26
C ILE A 5 -16.76 -11.42 11.39
N SER A 6 -17.17 -11.08 12.62
CA SER A 6 -18.39 -10.30 12.85
C SER A 6 -18.05 -8.82 13.01
N ILE A 7 -18.57 -8.01 12.10
CA ILE A 7 -18.38 -6.55 12.09
C ILE A 7 -19.71 -5.90 12.47
N ARG A 8 -19.71 -5.02 13.47
CA ARG A 8 -20.87 -4.18 13.77
C ARG A 8 -20.89 -3.00 12.81
N VAL A 9 -22.02 -2.83 12.13
CA VAL A 9 -22.28 -1.70 11.24
C VAL A 9 -23.52 -0.94 11.72
N PRO A 10 -23.59 0.38 11.51
CA PRO A 10 -24.81 1.14 11.78
C PRO A 10 -26.03 0.56 11.04
N PRO A 11 -27.24 0.70 11.61
CA PRO A 11 -28.46 0.10 11.05
C PRO A 11 -28.77 0.63 9.64
N GLU A 12 -28.46 1.89 9.35
CA GLU A 12 -28.62 2.50 8.03
C GLU A 12 -27.80 1.79 6.95
N ILE A 13 -26.54 1.45 7.25
CA ILE A 13 -25.65 0.74 6.32
C ILE A 13 -26.16 -0.67 6.08
N LYS A 14 -26.56 -1.36 7.15
CA LYS A 14 -27.11 -2.72 7.03
C LYS A 14 -28.38 -2.74 6.16
N HIS A 15 -29.21 -1.71 6.26
CA HIS A 15 -30.41 -1.60 5.45
C HIS A 15 -30.11 -1.44 3.96
N GLU A 16 -29.17 -0.56 3.61
CA GLU A 16 -28.71 -0.40 2.22
C GLU A 16 -28.02 -1.67 1.69
N MET A 17 -27.25 -2.36 2.53
CA MET A 17 -26.65 -3.65 2.16
C MET A 17 -27.72 -4.70 1.84
N GLU A 18 -28.78 -4.80 2.64
CA GLU A 18 -29.85 -5.77 2.37
C GLU A 18 -30.66 -5.42 1.11
N LYS A 19 -30.88 -4.13 0.80
CA LYS A 19 -31.52 -3.72 -0.47
C LYS A 19 -30.75 -4.18 -1.70
N LEU A 20 -29.43 -4.11 -1.63
CA LEU A 20 -28.53 -4.42 -2.75
C LEU A 20 -28.07 -5.89 -2.76
N LYS A 21 -28.54 -6.73 -1.84
CA LYS A 21 -28.09 -8.12 -1.66
C LYS A 21 -28.31 -9.01 -2.89
N GLY A 22 -29.27 -8.66 -3.75
CA GLY A 22 -29.52 -9.36 -5.03
C GLY A 22 -28.53 -9.00 -6.14
N GLU A 23 -27.81 -7.89 -5.99
CA GLU A 23 -26.89 -7.35 -7.00
C GLU A 23 -25.43 -7.44 -6.54
N VAL A 24 -25.19 -7.31 -5.23
CA VAL A 24 -23.86 -7.21 -4.63
C VAL A 24 -23.58 -8.41 -3.74
N ASN A 25 -22.49 -9.12 -4.04
CA ASN A 25 -21.94 -10.13 -3.15
C ASN A 25 -21.07 -9.45 -2.08
N TRP A 26 -21.71 -9.04 -0.98
CA TRP A 26 -21.04 -8.37 0.13
C TRP A 26 -19.87 -9.16 0.73
N SER A 27 -19.95 -10.50 0.74
CA SER A 27 -18.86 -11.31 1.29
C SER A 27 -17.60 -11.20 0.44
N GLU A 28 -17.75 -11.21 -0.89
CA GLU A 28 -16.62 -11.06 -1.81
C GLU A 28 -16.11 -9.62 -1.79
N GLU A 29 -16.99 -8.62 -1.79
CA GLU A 29 -16.55 -7.22 -1.77
C GLU A 29 -15.80 -6.83 -0.51
N ILE A 30 -16.27 -7.29 0.65
CA ILE A 30 -15.57 -7.05 1.91
C ILE A 30 -14.20 -7.75 1.89
N ARG A 31 -14.12 -8.98 1.37
CA ARG A 31 -12.86 -9.72 1.27
C ARG A 31 -11.86 -8.99 0.37
N GLU A 32 -12.29 -8.54 -0.80
CA GLU A 32 -11.41 -7.81 -1.74
C GLU A 32 -11.04 -6.42 -1.23
N PHE A 33 -11.96 -5.73 -0.54
CA PHE A 33 -11.64 -4.49 0.16
C PHE A 33 -10.53 -4.70 1.21
N ILE A 34 -10.66 -5.72 2.05
CA ILE A 34 -9.65 -6.04 3.08
C ILE A 34 -8.31 -6.39 2.43
N LYS A 35 -8.28 -7.25 1.40
CA LYS A 35 -7.04 -7.59 0.68
C LYS A 35 -6.35 -6.36 0.11
N ARG A 36 -7.11 -5.49 -0.57
CA ARG A 36 -6.59 -4.22 -1.13
C ARG A 36 -6.01 -3.32 -0.04
N LYS A 37 -6.72 -3.17 1.08
CA LYS A 37 -6.24 -2.36 2.21
C LYS A 37 -4.97 -2.93 2.82
N ILE A 38 -4.89 -4.25 3.04
CA ILE A 38 -3.66 -4.90 3.53
C ILE A 38 -2.48 -4.62 2.59
N LYS A 39 -2.68 -4.76 1.28
CA LYS A 39 -1.63 -4.49 0.28
C LYS A 39 -1.17 -3.03 0.33
N GLU A 40 -2.11 -2.09 0.41
CA GLU A 40 -1.84 -0.66 0.52
C GLU A 40 -0.97 -0.33 1.74
N TYR A 41 -1.35 -0.84 2.92
CA TYR A 41 -0.60 -0.61 4.16
C TYR A 41 0.79 -1.25 4.13
N LYS A 42 0.92 -2.47 3.59
CA LYS A 42 2.22 -3.12 3.42
C LYS A 42 3.14 -2.31 2.50
N MET A 43 2.61 -1.78 1.40
CA MET A 43 3.39 -0.98 0.47
C MET A 43 3.82 0.35 1.08
N ARG A 44 2.92 1.02 1.81
CA ARG A 44 3.25 2.25 2.56
C ARG A 44 4.37 1.99 3.57
N LYS A 45 4.29 0.90 4.34
CA LYS A 45 5.30 0.55 5.34
C LYS A 45 6.66 0.26 4.68
N ALA A 46 6.68 -0.54 3.61
CA ALA A 46 7.91 -0.83 2.88
C ALA A 46 8.57 0.45 2.32
N LEU A 47 7.77 1.38 1.79
CA LEU A 47 8.29 2.66 1.31
C LEU A 47 8.87 3.51 2.45
N GLN A 48 8.21 3.54 3.61
CA GLN A 48 8.73 4.23 4.79
C GLN A 48 10.06 3.63 5.28
N GLU A 49 10.18 2.30 5.26
CA GLU A 49 11.44 1.61 5.61
C GLU A 49 12.57 1.96 4.63
N VAL A 50 12.28 2.01 3.33
CA VAL A 50 13.26 2.44 2.31
C VAL A 50 13.69 3.89 2.52
N ILE A 51 12.75 4.80 2.79
CA ILE A 51 13.07 6.22 3.06
C ILE A 51 13.93 6.33 4.32
N ALA A 52 13.57 5.64 5.39
CA ALA A 52 14.33 5.65 6.64
C ALA A 52 15.75 5.10 6.43
N TYR A 53 15.89 4.03 5.63
CA TYR A 53 17.19 3.48 5.27
C TYR A 53 18.04 4.51 4.49
N ILE A 54 17.47 5.16 3.46
CA ILE A 54 18.17 6.20 2.68
C ILE A 54 18.59 7.37 3.57
N GLN A 55 17.73 7.81 4.48
CA GLN A 55 18.04 8.90 5.42
C GLN A 55 19.11 8.55 6.45
N ALA A 56 19.24 7.26 6.79
CA ALA A 56 20.29 6.78 7.69
C ALA A 56 21.65 6.63 7.00
N LEU A 57 21.71 6.66 5.66
CA LEU A 57 22.97 6.62 4.94
C LEU A 57 23.72 7.95 5.15
N PRO A 58 25.05 7.91 5.32
CA PRO A 58 25.85 9.12 5.41
C PRO A 58 25.71 9.93 4.12
N GLU A 59 25.65 11.26 4.26
CA GLU A 59 25.58 12.15 3.12
C GLU A 59 26.74 11.88 2.17
N ALA A 60 26.43 11.63 0.90
CA ALA A 60 27.45 11.46 -0.10
C ALA A 60 28.27 12.75 -0.24
N PRO A 61 29.60 12.67 -0.39
CA PRO A 61 30.45 13.85 -0.56
C PRO A 61 29.92 14.76 -1.68
N ARG A 62 29.98 16.08 -1.48
CA ARG A 62 29.57 17.04 -2.52
C ARG A 62 30.29 16.75 -3.84
N GLY A 63 29.52 16.71 -4.93
CA GLY A 63 30.02 16.42 -6.27
C GLY A 63 30.08 14.93 -6.65
N THR A 64 29.65 14.00 -5.77
CA THR A 64 29.61 12.56 -6.09
C THR A 64 28.70 12.26 -7.28
N ALA A 65 27.51 12.86 -7.35
CA ALA A 65 26.59 12.70 -8.47
C ALA A 65 27.17 13.25 -9.79
N GLN A 66 27.85 14.40 -9.75
CA GLN A 66 28.50 14.98 -10.94
C GLN A 66 29.67 14.13 -11.44
N LYS A 67 30.45 13.53 -10.54
CA LYS A 67 31.54 12.62 -10.91
C LYS A 67 31.03 11.31 -11.51
N LEU A 68 29.93 10.75 -11.00
CA LEU A 68 29.34 9.52 -11.53
C LEU A 68 28.72 9.76 -12.91
N VAL A 69 27.87 10.78 -13.05
CA VAL A 69 27.20 11.09 -14.32
C VAL A 69 28.17 11.60 -15.39
N GLY A 70 29.23 12.33 -15.01
CA GLY A 70 30.27 12.76 -15.94
C GLY A 70 31.08 11.59 -16.51
N LYS A 71 31.38 10.58 -15.68
CA LYS A 71 32.19 9.42 -16.07
C LYS A 71 31.46 8.45 -17.01
N ASP A 72 30.13 8.36 -16.91
CA ASP A 72 29.31 7.58 -17.86
C ASP A 72 29.21 8.23 -19.25
N ARG A 73 29.42 9.55 -19.36
CA ARG A 73 29.35 10.27 -20.65
C ARG A 73 30.64 10.24 -21.45
N ASP A 74 31.78 10.09 -20.79
CA ASP A 74 33.12 10.06 -21.41
C ASP A 74 33.54 8.66 -21.91
N ASN A 75 32.68 7.64 -21.76
CA ASN A 75 32.97 6.25 -22.16
C ASN A 75 32.26 5.82 -23.47
N HIS A 76 32.01 6.74 -24.40
CA HIS A 76 31.38 6.46 -25.70
C HIS A 76 32.14 7.09 -26.88
#